data_AF-A0A075IGY5-F1
#
_entry.id   AF-A0A075IGY5-F1
#
_cell.length_a   1.000
_cell.length_b   1.000
_cell.length_c   1.000
_cell.angle_alpha   90.00
_cell.angle_beta   90.00
_cell.angle_gamma   90.00
#
_symmetry.space_group_name_H-M   'P 1'
#
loop_
_entity.id
_entity.type
_entity.pdbx_description
1 polymer ?
#
loop_
_entity_poly.entity_id
_entity_poly.type
_entity_poly.pdbx_seq_one_letter_code
_entity_poly.pdbx_strand_id
1 'polypeptide(L)'
;MDLNSSQVSDQILKHDIQFNTDMNILSIGGSDPSSGAGIQSDIKTFSNHDVYGFTVVTAITSQNTRKVTSIEPVSAKSLMAQIDSILSDFHIDAIKIGMVYDSQIIKVIHSKLRNIKVPIVVDPIIKSTTGATLLKKMHCMITKR
;
A
#
# COMPACT_ATOMS: atom_id res chain seq x y z
N MET A 1 22.17 29.58 4.18
CA MET A 1 21.27 29.78 5.33
C MET A 1 20.38 28.57 5.34
N ASP A 2 20.88 27.51 5.96
CA ASP A 2 20.32 26.18 5.81
C ASP A 2 19.17 26.04 6.79
N LEU A 3 17.98 25.79 6.25
CA LEU A 3 16.78 25.52 7.05
C LEU A 3 17.04 24.23 7.84
N ASN A 4 16.90 24.32 9.16
CA ASN A 4 17.17 23.21 10.07
C ASN A 4 16.16 22.08 9.81
N SER A 5 16.59 20.81 9.90
CA SER A 5 15.76 19.63 9.58
C SER A 5 14.46 19.52 10.42
N SER A 6 14.44 20.17 11.59
CA SER A 6 13.24 20.32 12.41
C SER A 6 12.19 21.25 11.79
N GLN A 7 12.60 22.32 11.09
CA GLN A 7 11.69 23.28 10.48
C GLN A 7 11.02 22.76 9.20
N VAL A 8 11.71 21.90 8.46
CA VAL A 8 11.15 21.23 7.26
C VAL A 8 10.03 20.25 7.65
N SER A 9 10.16 19.62 8.83
CA SER A 9 9.19 18.66 9.35
C SER A 9 7.88 19.36 9.76
N ASP A 10 7.98 20.53 10.40
CA ASP A 10 6.83 21.26 10.93
C ASP A 10 6.02 22.02 9.85
N GLN A 11 6.63 22.37 8.71
CA GLN A 11 5.95 23.11 7.63
C GLN A 11 5.11 22.23 6.69
N ILE A 12 5.33 20.91 6.65
CA ILE A 12 4.63 20.01 5.72
C ILE A 12 3.37 19.37 6.37
N LEU A 13 3.23 19.42 7.70
CA LEU A 13 2.27 18.59 8.45
C LEU A 13 0.98 19.29 8.92
N LYS A 14 0.72 20.54 8.50
CA LYS A 14 -0.55 21.23 8.82
C LYS A 14 -1.33 21.63 7.57
N HIS A 15 -1.65 20.64 6.75
CA HIS A 15 -2.93 20.74 6.07
C HIS A 15 -3.93 20.02 6.96
N ASP A 16 -4.74 20.78 7.71
CA ASP A 16 -6.00 20.31 8.25
C ASP A 16 -6.90 19.98 7.05
N ILE A 17 -6.68 18.83 6.43
CA ILE A 17 -7.58 18.38 5.39
C ILE A 17 -8.80 17.82 6.11
N GLN A 18 -9.79 18.70 6.34
CA GLN A 18 -11.14 18.29 6.65
C GLN A 18 -11.71 17.59 5.41
N PHE A 19 -11.43 16.29 5.28
CA PHE A 19 -12.10 15.44 4.33
C PHE A 19 -13.49 15.13 4.86
N ASN A 20 -14.52 15.62 4.17
CA ASN A 20 -15.90 15.23 4.36
C ASN A 20 -16.14 13.87 3.69
N THR A 21 -15.44 12.84 4.15
CA THR A 21 -15.56 11.47 3.65
C THR A 21 -15.81 10.55 4.85
N ASP A 22 -16.96 9.90 4.89
CA ASP A 22 -17.38 9.03 6.00
C ASP A 22 -16.60 7.71 6.06
N MET A 23 -15.71 7.45 5.10
CA MET A 23 -14.98 6.18 5.00
C MET A 23 -13.52 6.38 4.57
N ASN A 24 -12.63 5.75 5.33
CA ASN A 24 -11.19 5.72 5.16
C ASN A 24 -10.73 4.30 4.81
N ILE A 25 -10.07 4.11 3.66
CA ILE A 25 -9.57 2.80 3.23
C ILE A 25 -8.05 2.82 3.08
N LEU A 26 -7.38 1.81 3.64
CA LEU A 26 -5.95 1.60 3.45
C LEU A 26 -5.69 0.58 2.32
N SER A 27 -5.02 1.01 1.24
CA SER A 27 -4.46 0.09 0.24
C SER A 27 -3.01 -0.27 0.58
N ILE A 28 -2.70 -1.56 0.58
CA ILE A 28 -1.37 -2.12 0.76
C ILE A 28 -0.97 -2.83 -0.53
N GLY A 29 0.02 -2.32 -1.27
CA GLY A 29 0.36 -2.90 -2.57
C GLY A 29 1.57 -2.28 -3.25
N GLY A 30 1.84 -2.74 -4.47
CA GLY A 30 2.90 -2.21 -5.31
C GLY A 30 2.58 -0.83 -5.89
N SER A 31 3.61 0.00 -6.03
CA SER A 31 3.56 1.30 -6.69
C SER A 31 3.79 1.14 -8.20
N ASP A 32 2.80 1.56 -9.00
CA ASP A 32 2.86 1.65 -10.45
C ASP A 32 3.02 3.12 -10.87
N PRO A 33 4.18 3.53 -11.43
CA PRO A 33 4.41 4.90 -11.88
C PRO A 33 3.49 5.34 -13.03
N SER A 34 2.92 4.42 -13.80
CA SER A 34 1.94 4.75 -14.84
C SER A 34 0.54 5.04 -14.28
N SER A 35 0.33 4.76 -12.99
CA SER A 35 -0.94 4.93 -12.29
C SER A 35 -2.13 4.19 -12.93
N GLY A 36 -1.86 3.12 -13.68
CA GLY A 36 -2.88 2.27 -14.29
C GLY A 36 -3.26 1.07 -13.41
N ALA A 37 -2.36 0.66 -12.51
CA ALA A 37 -2.54 -0.42 -11.56
C ALA A 37 -2.01 -0.02 -10.17
N GLY A 38 -1.85 -1.00 -9.29
CA GLY A 38 -1.23 -0.82 -7.98
C GLY A 38 -2.02 0.12 -7.06
N ILE A 39 -1.32 0.64 -6.06
CA ILE A 39 -1.91 1.55 -5.07
C ILE A 39 -2.44 2.84 -5.71
N GLN A 40 -1.86 3.31 -6.82
CA GLN A 40 -2.33 4.49 -7.52
C GLN A 40 -3.72 4.27 -8.14
N SER A 41 -3.96 3.10 -8.72
CA SER A 41 -5.28 2.74 -9.26
C SER A 41 -6.31 2.54 -8.14
N ASP A 42 -5.88 1.99 -7.00
CA ASP A 42 -6.73 1.88 -5.81
C ASP A 42 -7.17 3.28 -5.31
N ILE A 43 -6.23 4.22 -5.19
CA ILE A 43 -6.53 5.59 -4.75
C ILE A 43 -7.51 6.29 -5.71
N LYS A 44 -7.31 6.16 -7.02
CA LYS A 44 -8.26 6.69 -8.01
C LYS A 44 -9.65 6.07 -7.83
N THR A 45 -9.71 4.77 -7.57
CA THR A 45 -10.97 4.07 -7.32
C THR A 45 -11.66 4.60 -6.07
N PHE A 46 -10.93 4.75 -4.96
CA PHE A 46 -11.48 5.29 -3.71
C PHE A 46 -11.99 6.73 -3.89
N SER A 47 -11.21 7.59 -4.54
CA SER A 47 -11.62 8.98 -4.82
C SER A 47 -12.86 9.06 -5.70
N ASN A 48 -13.04 8.15 -6.67
CA ASN A 48 -14.26 8.08 -7.48
C ASN A 48 -15.51 7.65 -6.69
N HIS A 49 -15.33 7.17 -5.46
CA HIS A 49 -16.40 6.73 -4.56
C HIS A 49 -16.49 7.61 -3.30
N ASP A 50 -15.91 8.82 -3.32
CA ASP A 50 -15.88 9.74 -2.16
C ASP A 50 -15.28 9.10 -0.89
N VAL A 51 -14.35 8.17 -1.08
CA VAL A 51 -13.60 7.49 -0.02
C VAL A 51 -12.19 8.07 0.05
N TYR A 52 -11.73 8.41 1.25
CA TYR A 52 -10.34 8.81 1.44
C TYR A 52 -9.43 7.57 1.50
N GLY A 53 -8.38 7.61 0.69
CA GLY A 53 -7.49 6.47 0.52
C GLY A 53 -6.10 6.71 1.12
N PHE A 54 -5.65 5.78 1.95
CA PHE A 54 -4.28 5.69 2.43
C PHE A 54 -3.52 4.63 1.65
N THR A 55 -2.19 4.73 1.60
CA THR A 55 -1.35 3.74 0.93
C THR A 55 -0.17 3.28 1.76
N VAL A 56 0.15 1.99 1.65
CA VAL A 56 1.40 1.40 2.11
C VAL A 56 2.05 0.68 0.93
N VAL A 57 3.30 1.04 0.63
CA VAL A 57 4.04 0.52 -0.52
C VAL A 57 4.75 -0.79 -0.15
N THR A 58 4.45 -1.87 -0.88
CA THR A 58 5.12 -3.17 -0.73
C THR A 58 6.31 -3.34 -1.68
N ALA A 59 6.24 -2.73 -2.86
CA ALA A 59 7.29 -2.70 -3.85
C ALA A 59 7.14 -1.49 -4.76
N ILE A 60 8.25 -0.96 -5.26
CA ILE A 60 8.27 0.04 -6.31
C ILE A 60 8.53 -0.68 -7.62
N THR A 61 7.73 -0.39 -8.64
CA THR A 61 7.95 -0.95 -9.97
C THR A 61 8.43 0.12 -10.93
N SER A 62 9.33 -0.24 -11.84
CA SER A 62 9.48 0.51 -13.08
C SER A 62 8.64 -0.20 -14.13
N GLN A 63 7.46 0.32 -14.42
CA GLN A 63 6.55 -0.25 -15.40
C GLN A 63 5.83 0.83 -16.22
N ASN A 64 5.27 0.41 -17.34
CA ASN A 64 4.35 1.19 -18.16
C ASN A 64 3.34 0.26 -18.84
N THR A 65 2.50 0.81 -19.70
CA THR A 65 1.45 0.08 -20.43
C THR A 65 1.96 -1.08 -21.29
N ARG A 66 3.27 -1.18 -21.56
CA ARG A 66 3.86 -2.22 -22.41
C ARG A 66 4.61 -3.30 -21.63
N LYS A 67 5.30 -2.94 -20.53
CA LYS A 67 6.12 -3.89 -19.76
C LYS A 67 6.44 -3.42 -18.35
N VAL A 68 6.83 -4.37 -17.50
CA VAL A 68 7.52 -4.14 -16.22
C VAL A 68 9.01 -4.40 -16.46
N THR A 69 9.88 -3.42 -16.17
CA THR A 69 11.34 -3.54 -16.34
C THR A 69 12.06 -3.89 -15.05
N SER A 70 11.55 -3.47 -13.90
CA SER A 70 12.12 -3.81 -12.59
C SER A 70 11.06 -3.78 -11.50
N ILE A 71 11.32 -4.55 -10.45
CA ILE A 71 10.54 -4.58 -9.22
C ILE A 71 11.55 -4.49 -8.07
N GLU A 72 11.42 -3.45 -7.26
CA GLU A 72 12.23 -3.23 -6.08
C GLU A 72 11.37 -3.39 -4.83
N PRO A 73 11.52 -4.49 -4.07
CA PRO A 73 10.76 -4.69 -2.85
C PRO A 73 11.16 -3.65 -1.80
N VAL A 74 10.17 -3.12 -1.10
CA VAL A 74 10.42 -2.28 0.07
C VAL A 74 10.96 -3.15 1.20
N SER A 75 11.91 -2.64 1.99
CA SER A 75 12.43 -3.39 3.14
C SER A 75 11.32 -3.67 4.18
N ALA A 76 11.38 -4.82 4.85
CA ALA A 76 10.44 -5.15 5.92
C ALA A 76 10.38 -4.07 7.03
N LYS A 77 11.51 -3.45 7.35
CA LYS A 77 11.59 -2.34 8.31
C LYS A 77 10.75 -1.14 7.85
N SER A 78 10.92 -0.73 6.59
CA SER A 78 10.15 0.38 6.02
C SER A 78 8.67 0.04 5.90
N LEU A 79 8.32 -1.20 5.52
CA LEU A 79 6.93 -1.64 5.48
C LEU A 79 6.25 -1.57 6.86
N MET A 80 6.92 -2.07 7.91
CA MET A 80 6.41 -1.96 9.28
C MET A 80 6.21 -0.50 9.68
N ALA A 81 7.21 0.36 9.43
CA ALA A 81 7.14 1.77 9.75
C ALA A 81 5.97 2.47 9.04
N GLN A 82 5.75 2.21 7.74
CA GLN A 82 4.61 2.76 7.00
C GLN A 82 3.26 2.33 7.61
N ILE A 83 3.10 1.03 7.89
CA ILE A 83 1.85 0.52 8.49
C ILE A 83 1.63 1.15 9.87
N ASP A 84 2.68 1.23 10.69
CA ASP A 84 2.62 1.83 12.01
C ASP A 84 2.22 3.31 11.96
N SER A 85 2.85 4.10 11.08
CA SER A 85 2.55 5.52 10.94
C SER A 85 1.08 5.77 10.58
N ILE A 86 0.51 4.98 9.67
CA ILE A 86 -0.90 5.15 9.29
C ILE A 86 -1.84 4.70 10.41
N LEU A 87 -1.62 3.49 10.96
CA LEU A 87 -2.52 2.93 11.97
C LEU A 87 -2.43 3.61 13.34
N SER A 88 -1.34 4.35 13.62
CA SER A 88 -1.21 5.11 14.87
C SER A 88 -1.94 6.44 14.86
N ASP A 89 -2.23 6.98 13.68
CA ASP A 89 -2.76 8.35 13.50
C ASP A 89 -4.19 8.36 12.95
N PHE A 90 -4.51 7.44 12.04
CA PHE A 90 -5.77 7.47 11.31
C PHE A 90 -6.71 6.30 11.68
N HIS A 91 -8.00 6.61 11.76
CA HIS A 91 -9.04 5.59 11.78
C HIS A 91 -9.21 4.99 10.38
N ILE A 92 -9.06 3.67 10.26
CA ILE A 92 -9.19 2.94 9.00
C ILE A 92 -10.44 2.05 9.08
N ASP A 93 -11.35 2.20 8.12
CA ASP A 93 -12.62 1.47 8.06
C ASP A 93 -12.52 0.16 7.29
N ALA A 94 -11.60 0.07 6.32
CA ALA A 94 -11.32 -1.16 5.57
C ALA A 94 -9.89 -1.19 5.03
N ILE A 95 -9.41 -2.39 4.72
CA ILE A 95 -8.07 -2.59 4.15
C ILE A 95 -8.17 -3.39 2.85
N LYS A 96 -7.49 -2.93 1.81
CA LYS A 96 -7.27 -3.69 0.59
C LYS A 96 -5.80 -4.09 0.51
N ILE A 97 -5.54 -5.37 0.23
CA ILE A 97 -4.19 -5.90 0.03
C ILE A 97 -4.09 -6.36 -1.42
N GLY A 98 -3.24 -5.69 -2.20
CA GLY A 98 -2.95 -6.04 -3.59
C GLY A 98 -1.63 -6.82 -3.73
N MET A 99 -0.84 -6.45 -4.74
CA MET A 99 0.43 -7.11 -5.05
C MET A 99 1.38 -7.14 -3.84
N VAL A 100 1.80 -8.34 -3.46
CA VAL A 100 2.83 -8.62 -2.45
C VAL A 100 3.96 -9.41 -3.12
N TYR A 101 5.20 -8.97 -2.94
CA TYR A 101 6.34 -9.49 -3.72
C TYR A 101 6.92 -10.81 -3.19
N ASP A 102 7.01 -10.97 -1.86
CA ASP A 102 7.67 -12.11 -1.22
C ASP A 102 7.08 -12.52 0.16
N SER A 103 7.55 -13.65 0.71
CA SER A 103 7.15 -14.17 2.03
C SER A 103 7.36 -13.21 3.18
N GLN A 104 8.43 -12.42 3.14
CA GLN A 104 8.82 -11.58 4.25
C GLN A 104 7.83 -10.44 4.39
N ILE A 105 7.42 -9.84 3.27
CA ILE A 105 6.34 -8.84 3.20
C ILE A 105 5.02 -9.43 3.71
N ILE A 106 4.66 -10.63 3.25
CA ILE A 106 3.43 -11.30 3.70
C ILE A 106 3.44 -11.52 5.23
N LYS A 107 4.57 -11.98 5.79
CA LYS A 107 4.71 -12.18 7.24
C LYS A 107 4.56 -10.89 8.03
N VAL A 108 5.13 -9.78 7.52
CA VAL A 108 4.98 -8.46 8.14
C VAL A 108 3.52 -8.03 8.12
N ILE A 109 2.86 -8.06 6.95
CA ILE A 109 1.45 -7.69 6.81
C ILE A 109 0.58 -8.53 7.76
N HIS A 110 0.74 -9.85 7.73
CA HIS A 110 0.01 -10.74 8.64
C HIS A 110 0.26 -10.37 10.11
N SER A 111 1.51 -10.17 10.53
CA SER A 111 1.85 -9.81 11.91
C SER A 111 1.18 -8.51 12.38
N LYS A 112 1.16 -7.49 11.52
CA LYS A 112 0.58 -6.17 11.80
C LYS A 112 -0.94 -6.19 11.78
N LEU A 113 -1.56 -6.94 10.86
CA LEU A 113 -3.01 -6.90 10.64
C LEU A 113 -3.80 -7.97 11.39
N ARG A 114 -3.15 -9.01 11.95
CA ARG A 114 -3.85 -10.18 12.57
C ARG A 114 -4.86 -9.83 13.67
N ASN A 115 -4.71 -8.69 14.33
CA ASN A 115 -5.57 -8.25 15.42
C ASN A 115 -6.52 -7.11 15.02
N ILE A 116 -6.46 -6.64 13.77
CA ILE A 116 -7.31 -5.56 13.27
C ILE A 116 -8.67 -6.15 12.92
N LYS A 117 -9.75 -5.46 13.33
CA LYS A 117 -11.13 -5.91 13.20
C LYS A 117 -11.90 -5.07 12.19
N VAL A 118 -11.33 -4.91 11.01
CA VAL A 118 -11.97 -4.21 9.88
C VAL A 118 -12.04 -5.17 8.70
N PRO A 119 -12.95 -4.97 7.73
CA PRO A 119 -12.97 -5.75 6.51
C PRO A 119 -11.61 -5.69 5.79
N ILE A 120 -11.06 -6.86 5.46
CA ILE A 120 -9.81 -6.99 4.69
C ILE A 120 -10.11 -7.72 3.38
N VAL A 121 -9.91 -7.04 2.26
CA VAL A 121 -10.01 -7.62 0.92
C VAL A 121 -8.61 -7.96 0.42
N VAL A 122 -8.38 -9.22 0.08
CA VAL A 122 -7.13 -9.68 -0.53
C VAL A 122 -7.37 -9.88 -2.02
N ASP A 123 -6.69 -9.10 -2.85
CA ASP A 123 -6.67 -9.21 -4.30
C ASP A 123 -5.36 -9.91 -4.72
N PRO A 124 -5.37 -11.25 -4.93
CA PRO A 124 -4.17 -12.02 -5.18
C PRO A 124 -3.64 -11.75 -6.60
N ILE A 125 -2.77 -10.75 -6.71
CA ILE A 125 -2.06 -10.48 -7.97
C ILE A 125 -0.95 -11.52 -8.15
N ILE A 126 -1.24 -12.58 -8.91
CA ILE A 126 -0.30 -13.65 -9.27
C ILE A 126 0.43 -13.33 -10.60
N LYS A 127 -0.16 -12.50 -11.46
CA LYS A 127 0.40 -12.02 -12.74
C LYS A 127 0.13 -10.53 -12.90
N SER A 128 1.08 -9.78 -13.47
CA SER A 128 0.85 -8.37 -13.81
C SER A 128 -0.17 -8.25 -14.93
N THR A 129 -0.79 -7.08 -15.04
CA THR A 129 -1.63 -6.69 -16.18
C THR A 129 -0.88 -6.84 -17.52
N THR A 130 0.45 -6.78 -17.50
CA THR A 130 1.35 -6.97 -18.65
C THR A 130 1.86 -8.42 -18.83
N GLY A 131 1.39 -9.38 -18.03
CA GLY A 131 1.73 -10.80 -18.12
C GLY A 131 3.01 -11.24 -17.39
N ALA A 132 3.73 -10.32 -16.74
CA ALA A 132 4.90 -10.63 -15.92
C ALA A 132 4.51 -11.38 -14.65
N THR A 133 5.31 -12.37 -14.23
CA THR A 133 5.11 -13.02 -12.93
C THR A 133 5.59 -12.08 -11.83
N LEU A 134 4.68 -11.62 -10.97
CA LEU A 134 4.96 -10.64 -9.92
C LEU A 134 5.36 -11.28 -8.57
N LEU A 135 5.09 -12.57 -8.41
CA LEU A 135 5.46 -13.35 -7.23
C LEU A 135 6.77 -14.10 -7.47
N LYS A 136 7.73 -13.93 -6.56
CA LYS A 136 8.88 -14.86 -6.47
C LYS A 136 8.34 -16.22 -6.03
N LYS A 137 8.61 -17.28 -6.81
CA LYS A 137 8.06 -18.63 -6.67
C LYS A 137 7.96 -19.07 -5.20
N MET A 138 6.73 -19.20 -4.68
CA MET A 138 6.46 -19.66 -3.30
C MET A 138 5.23 -20.56 -3.24
N HIS A 139 5.35 -21.63 -2.45
CA HIS A 139 4.23 -22.42 -1.94
C HIS A 139 3.38 -21.54 -1.01
N CYS A 140 2.22 -21.09 -1.46
CA CYS A 140 1.26 -20.40 -0.61
C CYS A 140 0.13 -21.38 -0.25
N MET A 141 0.13 -21.90 0.98
CA MET A 141 -1.05 -22.53 1.57
C MET A 141 -2.01 -21.42 1.99
N ILE A 142 -3.02 -21.15 1.15
CA ILE A 142 -4.18 -20.37 1.55
C ILE A 142 -4.96 -21.25 2.54
N THR A 143 -4.86 -20.95 3.83
CA THR A 143 -5.76 -21.53 4.83
C THR A 143 -7.08 -20.76 4.77
N LYS A 144 -8.09 -21.37 4.13
CA LYS A 144 -9.48 -20.96 4.33
C LYS A 144 -9.84 -21.17 5.79
N ARG A 145 -10.32 -20.13 6.47
CA ARG A 145 -11.22 -20.31 7.60
C ARG A 145 -12.63 -20.52 7.05
#